data_AF-A0A1A0KND7-F1
#
_entry.id   AF-A0A1A0KND7-F1
#
_cell.length_a   1.000
_cell.length_b   1.000
_cell.length_c   1.000
_cell.angle_alpha   90.00
_cell.angle_beta   90.00
_cell.angle_gamma   90.00
#
_symmetry.space_group_name_H-M   'P 1'
#
loop_
_entity.id
_entity.type
_entity.pdbx_description
1 polymer ?
#
loop_
_entity_poly.entity_id
_entity_poly.type
_entity_poly.pdbx_seq_one_letter_code
_entity_poly.pdbx_strand_id
1 'polypeptide(L)'
;MRLRDLGTDALTWGDLKAIVAHLGEDSALGLAMNPPPDEAPWTRMEMLVAEAVDTLHLLWWAKTEAGQKNRNRPARIPRPGVEPVIKRYGDAPMSIEDMDKFLGWEVAA
;
A
#
# COMPACT_ATOMS: atom_id res chain seq x y z
N MET A 1 1.40 34.18 -11.57
CA MET A 1 0.05 33.60 -11.58
C MET A 1 -0.49 33.61 -10.16
N ARG A 2 -1.53 34.39 -9.88
CA ARG A 2 -2.23 34.43 -8.60
C ARG A 2 -3.71 34.13 -8.84
N LEU A 3 -4.43 33.64 -7.84
CA LEU A 3 -5.87 33.35 -7.94
C LEU A 3 -6.71 34.55 -8.43
N ARG A 4 -6.26 35.79 -8.16
CA ARG A 4 -6.94 37.01 -8.61
C ARG A 4 -6.88 37.24 -10.12
N ASP A 5 -5.99 36.55 -10.83
CA ASP A 5 -5.79 36.73 -12.28
C ASP A 5 -6.81 35.91 -13.10
N LEU A 6 -7.64 35.09 -12.44
CA LEU A 6 -8.62 34.19 -13.06
C LEU A 6 -9.65 34.94 -13.91
N GLY A 7 -9.81 34.51 -15.16
CA GLY A 7 -10.77 35.09 -16.11
C GLY A 7 -10.28 36.40 -16.75
N THR A 8 -9.02 36.78 -16.53
CA THR A 8 -8.37 37.91 -17.21
C THR A 8 -7.49 37.40 -18.36
N ASP A 9 -6.98 38.31 -19.19
CA ASP A 9 -6.03 37.96 -20.27
C ASP A 9 -4.73 37.34 -19.75
N ALA A 10 -4.39 37.55 -18.47
CA ALA A 10 -3.22 36.95 -17.84
C ALA A 10 -3.45 35.48 -17.40
N LEU A 11 -4.70 35.06 -17.22
CA LEU A 11 -5.10 33.69 -16.92
C LEU A 11 -6.55 33.49 -17.36
N THR A 12 -6.71 33.01 -18.59
CA THR A 12 -8.04 32.79 -19.16
C THR A 12 -8.68 31.53 -18.57
N TRP A 13 -10.01 31.41 -18.69
CA TRP A 13 -10.71 30.17 -18.33
C TRP A 13 -10.26 28.97 -19.17
N GLY A 14 -9.83 29.21 -20.41
CA GLY A 14 -9.25 28.20 -21.28
C GLY A 14 -7.93 27.67 -20.72
N ASP A 15 -7.05 28.57 -20.27
CA ASP A 15 -5.77 28.19 -19.67
C ASP A 15 -5.97 27.44 -18.35
N LEU A 16 -6.91 27.90 -17.50
CA LEU A 16 -7.24 27.16 -16.28
C LEU A 16 -7.74 25.75 -16.61
N LYS A 17 -8.65 25.61 -17.58
CA LYS A 17 -9.16 24.31 -18.00
C LYS A 17 -8.02 23.43 -18.53
N ALA A 18 -7.12 23.97 -19.33
CA ALA A 18 -5.96 23.24 -19.84
C ALA A 18 -5.06 22.75 -18.72
N ILE A 19 -4.78 23.59 -17.71
CA ILE A 19 -4.02 23.22 -16.51
C ILE A 19 -4.73 22.07 -15.79
N VAL A 20 -5.99 22.26 -15.37
CA VAL A 20 -6.72 21.27 -14.58
C VAL A 20 -6.88 19.94 -15.34
N ALA A 21 -7.13 19.99 -16.65
CA ALA A 21 -7.32 18.79 -17.47
C ALA A 21 -6.05 17.97 -17.69
N HIS A 22 -4.86 18.56 -17.50
CA HIS A 22 -3.57 17.89 -17.70
C HIS A 22 -2.73 17.81 -16.42
N LEU A 23 -3.29 18.15 -15.26
CA LEU A 23 -2.64 17.89 -13.99
C LEU A 23 -2.54 16.37 -13.78
N GLY A 24 -1.38 15.92 -13.31
CA GLY A 24 -1.14 14.51 -12.98
C GLY A 24 -2.00 14.04 -11.80
N GLU A 25 -2.18 12.73 -11.71
CA GLU A 25 -2.88 12.07 -10.59
C GLU A 25 -2.19 12.34 -9.24
N ASP A 26 -0.87 12.57 -9.28
CA ASP A 26 0.01 12.92 -8.16
C ASP A 26 -0.02 14.41 -7.78
N SER A 27 -0.72 15.25 -8.56
CA SER A 27 -0.86 16.67 -8.26
C SER A 27 -1.64 16.90 -6.96
N ALA A 28 -1.40 18.04 -6.30
CA ALA A 28 -2.14 18.40 -5.09
C ALA A 28 -3.68 18.41 -5.29
N LEU A 29 -4.14 18.77 -6.49
CA LEU A 29 -5.56 18.69 -6.84
C LEU A 29 -6.02 17.24 -7.05
N GLY A 30 -5.23 16.42 -7.75
CA GLY A 30 -5.52 14.99 -7.95
C GLY A 30 -5.67 14.24 -6.63
N LEU A 31 -4.76 14.51 -5.68
CA LEU A 31 -4.79 13.94 -4.33
C LEU A 31 -5.98 14.43 -3.49
N ALA A 32 -6.35 15.71 -3.60
CA ALA A 32 -7.50 16.26 -2.91
C ALA A 32 -8.84 15.70 -3.45
N MET A 33 -8.91 15.46 -4.75
CA MET A 33 -10.10 14.91 -5.42
C MET A 33 -10.26 13.41 -5.21
N ASN A 34 -9.14 12.67 -5.12
CA ASN A 34 -9.11 11.24 -4.87
C ASN A 34 -8.25 10.94 -3.63
N PRO A 35 -8.74 11.28 -2.41
CA PRO A 35 -8.01 11.03 -1.20
C PRO A 35 -7.82 9.51 -1.03
N PRO A 36 -6.59 9.02 -0.78
CA PRO A 36 -6.36 7.61 -0.49
C PRO A 36 -7.08 7.21 0.79
N PRO A 37 -7.49 5.94 0.92
CA PRO A 37 -8.11 5.42 2.13
C PRO A 37 -7.17 5.39 3.36
N ASP A 38 -5.85 5.42 3.17
CA ASP A 38 -4.84 5.35 4.25
C ASP A 38 -3.85 6.54 4.21
N GLU A 39 -3.01 6.67 5.25
CA GLU A 39 -2.16 7.83 5.61
C GLU A 39 -1.13 8.32 4.55
N ALA A 40 -0.99 7.66 3.39
CA ALA A 40 -0.15 8.15 2.30
C ALA A 40 -0.68 7.75 0.90
N PRO A 41 -0.76 8.69 -0.06
CA PRO A 41 -1.11 8.39 -1.46
C PRO A 41 0.03 7.68 -2.15
N TRP A 42 0.00 6.35 -2.10
CA TRP A 42 0.78 5.58 -3.05
C TRP A 42 0.08 5.66 -4.39
N THR A 43 0.68 6.36 -5.34
CA THR A 43 0.26 6.27 -6.74
C THR A 43 0.71 4.91 -7.30
N ARG A 44 0.31 4.62 -8.53
CA ARG A 44 0.75 3.41 -9.25
C ARG A 44 2.28 3.31 -9.30
N MET A 45 2.98 4.43 -9.39
CA MET A 45 4.45 4.43 -9.45
C MET A 45 5.06 3.95 -8.14
N GLU A 46 4.59 4.42 -6.98
CA GLU A 46 5.07 3.94 -5.68
C GLU A 46 4.79 2.45 -5.50
N MET A 47 3.62 1.97 -5.93
CA MET A 47 3.30 0.54 -5.88
C MET A 47 4.28 -0.31 -6.72
N LEU A 48 4.61 0.16 -7.93
CA LEU A 48 5.54 -0.55 -8.83
C LEU A 48 6.98 -0.50 -8.33
N VAL A 49 7.42 0.64 -7.79
CA VAL A 49 8.76 0.77 -7.21
C VAL A 49 8.90 -0.12 -5.97
N ALA A 50 7.88 -0.19 -5.11
CA ALA A 50 7.88 -1.10 -3.98
C ALA A 50 7.99 -2.56 -4.41
N GLU A 51 7.27 -2.98 -5.47
CA GLU A 51 7.39 -4.33 -6.03
C GLU A 51 8.81 -4.62 -6.55
N ALA A 52 9.44 -3.65 -7.20
CA ALA A 52 10.82 -3.78 -7.66
C ALA A 52 11.78 -3.97 -6.47
N VAL A 53 11.64 -3.17 -5.42
CA VAL A 53 12.47 -3.28 -4.20
C VAL A 53 12.24 -4.61 -3.49
N ASP A 54 10.99 -5.05 -3.33
CA ASP A 54 10.66 -6.36 -2.76
C ASP A 54 11.32 -7.51 -3.53
N THR A 55 11.28 -7.43 -4.87
CA THR A 55 11.91 -8.42 -5.75
C THR A 55 13.43 -8.41 -5.60
N LEU A 56 14.06 -7.23 -5.50
CA LEU A 56 15.50 -7.11 -5.30
C LEU A 56 15.93 -7.68 -3.94
N HIS A 57 15.19 -7.41 -2.87
CA HIS A 57 15.45 -8.00 -1.56
C HIS A 57 15.36 -9.53 -1.61
N LEU A 58 14.36 -10.08 -2.30
CA LEU A 58 14.22 -11.52 -2.49
C LEU A 58 15.39 -12.12 -3.29
N LEU A 59 15.80 -11.48 -4.38
CA LEU A 59 16.93 -11.93 -5.21
C LEU A 59 18.25 -11.90 -4.44
N TRP A 60 18.48 -10.87 -3.63
CA TRP A 60 19.65 -10.79 -2.77
C TRP A 60 19.62 -11.87 -1.68
N TRP A 61 18.50 -12.01 -0.98
CA TRP A 61 18.30 -13.06 0.04
C TRP A 61 18.52 -14.47 -0.52
N ALA A 62 18.02 -14.76 -1.72
CA ALA A 62 18.18 -16.07 -2.38
C ALA A 62 19.65 -16.46 -2.61
N LYS A 63 20.56 -15.49 -2.66
CA LYS A 63 22.01 -15.73 -2.81
C LYS A 63 22.73 -15.93 -1.47
N THR A 64 22.04 -15.82 -0.35
CA THR A 64 22.62 -16.01 1.00
C THR A 64 22.48 -17.44 1.49
N GLU A 65 23.27 -17.85 2.49
CA GLU A 65 23.06 -19.11 3.19
C GLU A 65 21.66 -19.21 3.84
N ALA A 66 21.12 -18.08 4.31
CA ALA A 66 19.78 -18.02 4.85
C ALA A 66 18.74 -18.36 3.77
N GLY A 67 18.95 -17.89 2.54
CA GLY A 67 18.17 -18.26 1.36
C GLY A 67 18.22 -19.76 1.07
N GLN A 68 19.42 -20.35 1.06
CA GLN A 68 19.61 -21.80 0.85
C GLN A 68 18.91 -22.64 1.92
N LYS A 69 18.88 -22.15 3.16
CA LYS A 69 18.23 -22.80 4.30
C LYS A 69 16.76 -22.38 4.48
N ASN A 70 16.23 -21.55 3.59
CA ASN A 70 14.88 -20.97 3.65
C ASN A 70 14.53 -20.29 5.00
N ARG A 71 15.47 -19.50 5.54
CA ARG A 71 15.32 -18.77 6.82
C ARG A 71 15.33 -17.27 6.59
N ASN A 72 14.67 -16.52 7.46
CA ASN A 72 14.69 -15.04 7.49
C ASN A 72 14.38 -14.41 6.12
N ARG A 73 13.37 -14.95 5.42
CA ARG A 73 12.93 -14.39 4.14
C ARG A 73 12.43 -12.95 4.36
N PRO A 74 12.85 -11.98 3.55
CA PRO A 74 12.42 -10.60 3.71
C PRO A 74 10.91 -10.49 3.53
N ALA A 75 10.28 -9.71 4.41
CA ALA A 75 8.88 -9.33 4.28
C ALA A 75 8.73 -8.27 3.18
N ARG A 76 7.53 -8.21 2.56
CA ARG A 76 7.19 -7.16 1.60
C ARG A 76 7.05 -5.82 2.32
N ILE A 77 7.41 -4.74 1.63
CA ILE A 77 7.13 -3.38 2.12
C ILE A 77 5.62 -3.24 2.33
N PRO A 78 5.16 -2.80 3.52
CA PRO A 78 3.73 -2.58 3.77
C PRO A 78 3.14 -1.57 2.78
N ARG A 79 2.00 -1.91 2.17
CA ARG A 79 1.34 -1.07 1.16
C ARG A 79 -0.04 -0.64 1.66
N PRO A 80 -0.45 0.62 1.43
CA PRO A 80 -1.82 1.06 1.63
C PRO A 80 -2.83 0.13 0.95
N GLY A 81 -3.91 -0.20 1.63
CA GLY A 81 -4.98 -1.06 1.12
C GLY A 81 -4.65 -2.55 0.94
N VAL A 82 -3.44 -3.00 1.30
CA VAL A 82 -3.05 -4.42 1.21
C VAL A 82 -2.80 -4.96 2.61
N GLU A 83 -3.64 -5.89 3.06
CA GLU A 83 -3.40 -6.57 4.32
C GLU A 83 -2.10 -7.40 4.27
N PRO A 84 -1.32 -7.44 5.38
CA PRO A 84 -0.12 -8.25 5.44
C PRO A 84 -0.45 -9.73 5.25
N VAL A 85 0.29 -10.38 4.35
CA VAL A 85 0.10 -11.80 3.97
C VAL A 85 0.36 -12.75 5.16
N ILE A 86 1.14 -12.32 6.16
CA ILE A 86 1.50 -13.14 7.31
C ILE A 86 0.74 -12.63 8.54
N LYS A 87 -0.46 -13.17 8.77
CA LYS A 87 -1.12 -13.13 10.08
C LYS A 87 -0.72 -14.39 10.85
N ARG A 88 0.18 -14.26 11.82
CA ARG A 88 0.51 -15.36 12.75
C ARG A 88 -0.59 -15.44 13.80
N TYR A 89 -1.33 -16.54 13.81
CA TYR A 89 -2.30 -16.84 14.87
C TYR A 89 -1.64 -17.76 15.90
N GLY A 90 -1.57 -17.31 17.15
CA GLY A 90 -0.99 -18.07 18.25
C GLY A 90 0.54 -18.09 18.29
N ASP A 91 1.09 -18.02 19.49
CA ASP A 91 2.53 -18.22 19.79
C ASP A 91 2.74 -19.31 20.87
N ALA A 92 1.77 -19.45 21.79
CA ALA A 92 1.77 -20.49 22.80
C ALA A 92 0.99 -21.74 22.34
N PRO A 93 1.44 -22.96 22.69
CA PRO A 93 0.63 -24.17 22.54
C PRO A 93 -0.64 -24.03 23.38
N MET A 94 -1.79 -24.31 22.77
CA MET A 94 -3.09 -24.28 23.42
C MET A 94 -3.64 -25.70 23.59
N SER A 95 -4.49 -25.91 24.59
CA SER A 95 -5.18 -27.19 24.76
C SER A 95 -6.18 -27.43 23.63
N ILE A 96 -6.59 -28.69 23.42
CA ILE A 96 -7.61 -29.04 22.42
C ILE A 96 -8.94 -28.35 22.75
N GLU A 97 -9.30 -28.26 24.03
CA GLU A 97 -10.52 -27.57 24.50
C GLU A 97 -10.50 -26.07 24.17
N ASP A 98 -9.37 -25.40 24.39
CA ASP A 98 -9.23 -23.98 24.03
C ASP A 98 -9.32 -23.78 22.52
N MET A 99 -8.84 -24.74 21.72
CA MET A 99 -8.89 -24.69 20.27
C MET A 99 -10.32 -24.89 19.75
N ASP A 100 -11.06 -25.84 20.32
CA ASP A 100 -12.47 -26.06 19.97
C ASP A 100 -13.31 -24.82 20.28
N LYS A 101 -13.05 -24.15 21.41
CA LYS A 101 -13.66 -22.86 21.74
C LYS A 101 -13.27 -21.74 20.76
N PHE A 102 -12.00 -21.65 20.38
CA PHE A 102 -11.52 -20.66 19.42
C PHE A 102 -12.14 -20.85 18.02
N LEU A 103 -12.31 -22.10 17.60
CA LEU A 103 -12.89 -22.47 16.30
C LEU A 103 -14.42 -22.49 16.30
N GLY A 104 -15.06 -22.43 17.48
CA GLY A 104 -16.51 -22.50 17.63
C GLY A 104 -17.08 -23.89 17.36
N TRP A 105 -16.31 -24.94 17.65
CA TRP A 105 -16.67 -26.34 17.41
C TRP A 105 -17.30 -27.04 18.63
N GLU A 106 -17.76 -26.29 19.62
CA GLU A 106 -18.54 -26.87 20.72
C GLU A 106 -19.78 -27.60 20.15
N VAL A 107 -19.67 -28.92 20.06
CA VAL A 107 -20.82 -29.78 19.77
C VAL A 107 -21.72 -29.67 20.99
N ALA A 108 -22.86 -29.00 20.82
CA ALA A 108 -23.93 -29.04 21.81
C ALA A 108 -24.26 -30.51 22.10
N ALA A 109 -23.95 -30.95 23.31
CA ALA A 109 -24.32 -32.26 23.83
C ALA A 109 -25.81 -32.29 24.20
#